data_AF-A0A7X5BFZ8-F1
#
_entry.id   AF-A0A7X5BFZ8-F1
#
_cell.length_a   1.000
_cell.length_b   1.000
_cell.length_c   1.000
_cell.angle_alpha   90.00
_cell.angle_beta   90.00
_cell.angle_gamma   90.00
#
_symmetry.space_group_name_H-M   'P 1'
#
loop_
_entity.id
_entity.type
_entity.pdbx_description
1 polymer ?
#
loop_
_entity_poly.entity_id
_entity_poly.type
_entity_poly.pdbx_seq_one_letter_code
_entity_poly.pdbx_strand_id
1 'polypeptide(L)'
;MTVREGLMPVLLEKVYQLIQNQLDPAQQPLVTQLGEHLFSNVAQDDLTKRNESDLYGALVSLWHHITEKDSQALSVRVFNPTVSKHGWQSTHTIVEIVLPDSPFLVDSIKMTLSRLGLTCHLMLNGPTHIDYDKQGGVQSIHQGKGSLQSLFHIEVDKLNTKQDMLALQNELVGMLSDVTLVVRDWKPMVSQLQLVINQLEQQKKFIPVESAHYQETLNFLRWLGDHNFTFMGYKEFDLVNVEGDTELHPTQEVGLGLFSEIKRVRKVKLAQFSDAARLEAKKPFLLIITKGNKQSRIHRPAYTDYIGIKKFDQNGRVIGEHRFTGLYTSAVYNQTVESIPLIREKVQRILLASGYRVGSYAYKALHNILENYPRDELLQANEK
;
A
#
# COMPACT_ATOMS: atom_id res chain seq x y z
N MET A 1 -10.07 -9.11 -34.15
CA MET A 1 -8.75 -8.64 -33.68
C MET A 1 -7.83 -9.84 -33.71
N THR A 2 -6.93 -9.88 -34.68
CA THR A 2 -5.97 -10.97 -34.88
C THR A 2 -5.00 -11.01 -33.70
N VAL A 3 -4.99 -12.12 -32.98
CA VAL A 3 -3.97 -12.48 -31.99
C VAL A 3 -2.64 -12.42 -32.73
N ARG A 4 -1.79 -11.44 -32.40
CA ARG A 4 -0.38 -11.50 -32.78
C ARG A 4 0.17 -12.67 -31.97
N GLU A 5 0.36 -13.82 -32.62
CA GLU A 5 1.30 -14.83 -32.14
C GLU A 5 2.63 -14.11 -31.97
N GLY A 6 2.95 -13.78 -30.72
CA GLY A 6 4.25 -13.20 -30.38
C GLY A 6 5.28 -14.25 -30.74
N LEU A 7 6.11 -13.97 -31.75
CA LEU A 7 7.28 -14.80 -32.05
C LEU A 7 8.06 -14.98 -30.74
N MET A 8 8.04 -16.20 -30.21
CA MET A 8 8.82 -16.56 -29.04
C MET A 8 10.28 -16.27 -29.37
N PRO A 9 10.98 -15.42 -28.60
CA PRO A 9 12.38 -15.15 -28.87
C PRO A 9 13.17 -16.46 -28.87
N VAL A 10 14.05 -16.65 -29.86
CA VAL A 10 14.96 -17.83 -29.97
C VAL A 10 15.69 -18.10 -28.65
N LEU A 11 15.94 -17.05 -27.86
CA LEU A 11 16.51 -17.16 -26.52
C LEU A 11 15.64 -18.02 -25.57
N LEU A 12 14.33 -17.82 -25.53
CA LEU A 12 13.43 -18.57 -24.65
C LEU A 12 13.29 -20.03 -25.10
N GLU A 13 13.30 -20.31 -26.41
CA GLU A 13 13.35 -21.69 -26.92
C GLU A 13 14.55 -22.46 -26.37
N LYS A 14 15.72 -21.82 -26.36
CA LYS A 14 16.93 -22.41 -25.77
C LYS A 14 16.80 -22.61 -24.27
N VAL A 15 16.20 -21.67 -23.54
CA VAL A 15 15.93 -21.83 -22.10
C VAL A 15 15.05 -23.06 -21.85
N TYR A 16 13.98 -23.25 -22.62
CA TYR A 16 13.10 -24.40 -22.48
C TYR A 16 13.79 -25.71 -22.88
N GLN A 17 14.68 -25.70 -23.88
CA GLN A 17 15.52 -26.86 -24.18
C GLN A 17 16.46 -27.22 -23.01
N LEU A 18 17.05 -26.22 -22.32
CA LEU A 18 17.88 -26.47 -21.14
C LEU A 18 17.06 -27.13 -20.02
N ILE A 19 15.81 -26.70 -19.80
CA ILE A 19 14.89 -27.34 -18.84
C ILE A 19 14.70 -28.81 -19.17
N GLN A 20 14.39 -29.14 -20.43
CA GLN A 20 14.13 -30.52 -20.87
C GLN A 20 15.39 -31.41 -20.78
N ASN A 21 16.58 -30.83 -20.93
CA ASN A 21 17.84 -31.59 -20.94
C ASN A 21 18.47 -31.76 -19.55
N GLN A 22 18.23 -30.83 -18.61
CA GLN A 22 18.98 -30.78 -17.35
C GLN A 22 18.14 -31.09 -16.09
N LEU A 23 16.82 -30.88 -16.11
CA LEU A 23 15.97 -31.14 -14.95
C LEU A 23 15.42 -32.56 -14.96
N ASP A 24 15.09 -33.07 -13.76
CA ASP A 24 14.40 -34.34 -13.60
C ASP A 24 13.08 -34.37 -14.39
N PRO A 25 12.73 -35.48 -15.08
CA PRO A 25 11.53 -35.56 -15.91
C PRO A 25 10.23 -35.18 -15.20
N ALA A 26 10.14 -35.40 -13.89
CA ALA A 26 8.98 -35.03 -13.09
C ALA A 26 8.81 -33.49 -12.93
N GLN A 27 9.90 -32.72 -12.97
CA GLN A 27 9.90 -31.28 -12.75
C GLN A 27 9.81 -30.49 -14.07
N GLN A 28 10.31 -31.05 -15.17
CA GLN A 28 10.34 -30.42 -16.50
C GLN A 28 9.02 -29.71 -16.90
N PRO A 29 7.83 -30.34 -16.84
CA PRO A 29 6.59 -29.66 -17.24
C PRO A 29 6.23 -28.49 -16.30
N LEU A 30 6.51 -28.61 -15.00
CA LEU A 30 6.20 -27.57 -14.01
C LEU A 30 7.09 -26.34 -14.19
N VAL A 31 8.40 -26.56 -14.38
CA VAL A 31 9.36 -25.46 -14.58
C VAL A 31 9.17 -24.81 -15.95
N THR A 32 8.83 -25.58 -16.99
CA THR A 32 8.50 -25.01 -18.31
C THR A 32 7.29 -24.09 -18.21
N GLN A 33 6.20 -24.55 -17.58
CA GLN A 33 4.99 -23.75 -17.37
C GLN A 33 5.25 -22.48 -16.54
N LEU A 34 6.12 -22.57 -15.53
CA LEU A 34 6.57 -21.42 -14.75
C LEU A 34 7.30 -20.40 -15.62
N GLY A 35 8.22 -20.86 -16.46
CA GLY A 35 8.98 -20.02 -17.38
C GLY A 35 8.09 -19.33 -18.41
N GLU A 36 7.19 -20.07 -19.04
CA GLU A 36 6.19 -19.51 -19.97
C GLU A 36 5.34 -18.42 -19.29
N HIS A 37 4.87 -18.69 -18.07
CA HIS A 37 4.09 -17.71 -17.31
C HIS A 37 4.89 -16.43 -17.03
N LEU A 38 6.09 -16.55 -16.46
CA LEU A 38 6.89 -15.39 -16.02
C LEU A 38 7.48 -14.60 -17.19
N PHE A 39 7.90 -15.26 -18.27
CA PHE A 39 8.49 -14.59 -19.43
C PHE A 39 7.46 -14.00 -20.39
N SER A 40 6.17 -14.38 -20.29
CA SER A 40 5.10 -13.90 -21.18
C SER A 40 4.96 -12.37 -21.26
N ASN A 41 5.28 -11.66 -20.19
CA ASN A 41 5.12 -10.21 -20.07
C ASN A 41 6.45 -9.45 -20.06
N VAL A 42 7.57 -10.12 -20.30
CA VAL A 42 8.89 -9.49 -20.32
C VAL A 42 9.11 -8.77 -21.66
N ALA A 43 9.58 -7.52 -21.60
CA ALA A 43 9.88 -6.77 -22.81
C ALA A 43 11.03 -7.43 -23.59
N GLN A 44 10.95 -7.44 -24.91
CA GLN A 44 11.99 -8.04 -25.76
C GLN A 44 13.36 -7.37 -25.54
N ASP A 45 13.38 -6.07 -25.28
CA ASP A 45 14.60 -5.31 -24.98
C ASP A 45 15.31 -5.82 -23.70
N ASP A 46 14.54 -6.27 -22.70
CA ASP A 46 15.08 -6.84 -21.46
C ASP A 46 15.68 -8.23 -21.67
N LEU A 47 15.24 -8.96 -22.71
CA LEU A 47 15.76 -10.27 -23.10
C LEU A 47 16.99 -10.18 -24.01
N THR A 48 17.11 -9.11 -24.82
CA THR A 48 18.10 -9.04 -25.91
C THR A 48 19.55 -9.03 -25.43
N LYS A 49 19.79 -8.58 -24.19
CA LYS A 49 21.14 -8.54 -23.57
C LYS A 49 21.45 -9.75 -22.68
N ARG A 50 20.60 -10.78 -22.69
CA ARG A 50 20.68 -11.93 -21.78
C ARG A 50 21.07 -13.19 -22.53
N ASN A 51 21.67 -14.13 -21.81
CA ASN A 51 21.97 -15.46 -22.33
C ASN A 51 21.03 -16.51 -21.72
N GLU A 52 20.91 -17.63 -22.41
CA GLU A 52 20.00 -18.72 -22.09
C GLU A 52 20.34 -19.38 -20.73
N SER A 53 21.62 -19.45 -20.37
CA SER A 53 22.07 -20.10 -19.14
C SER A 53 21.69 -19.30 -17.88
N ASP A 54 21.78 -17.98 -17.94
CA ASP A 54 21.42 -17.10 -16.81
C ASP A 54 19.90 -17.08 -16.59
N LEU A 55 19.11 -17.02 -17.67
CA LEU A 55 17.64 -17.10 -17.57
C LEU A 55 17.17 -18.47 -17.07
N TYR A 56 17.80 -19.55 -17.52
CA TYR A 56 17.58 -20.89 -17.00
C TYR A 56 17.92 -20.96 -15.50
N GLY A 57 19.09 -20.44 -15.10
CA GLY A 57 19.53 -20.41 -13.71
C GLY A 57 18.59 -19.61 -12.80
N ALA A 58 18.12 -18.45 -13.26
CA ALA A 58 17.13 -17.62 -12.56
C ALA A 58 15.80 -18.36 -12.34
N LEU A 59 15.30 -19.04 -13.38
CA LEU A 59 14.05 -19.78 -13.31
C LEU A 59 14.14 -21.00 -12.37
N VAL A 60 15.21 -21.77 -12.47
CA VAL A 60 15.45 -22.94 -11.60
C VAL A 60 15.67 -22.51 -10.16
N SER A 61 16.38 -21.41 -9.94
CA SER A 61 16.57 -20.82 -8.60
C SER A 61 15.22 -20.47 -7.95
N LEU A 62 14.36 -19.75 -8.68
CA LEU A 62 13.03 -19.40 -8.19
C LEU A 62 12.15 -20.65 -7.98
N TRP A 63 12.24 -21.65 -8.86
CA TRP A 63 11.56 -22.93 -8.69
C TRP A 63 11.97 -23.63 -7.38
N HIS A 64 13.26 -23.70 -7.08
CA HIS A 64 13.73 -24.25 -5.80
C HIS A 64 13.17 -23.47 -4.62
N HIS A 65 13.15 -22.13 -4.69
CA HIS A 65 12.55 -21.29 -3.64
C HIS A 65 11.07 -21.63 -3.42
N ILE A 66 10.30 -21.82 -4.49
CA ILE A 66 8.87 -22.21 -4.41
C ILE A 66 8.70 -23.56 -3.72
N THR A 67 9.55 -24.55 -4.04
CA THR A 67 9.45 -25.92 -3.52
C THR A 67 9.97 -26.10 -2.09
N GLU A 68 10.91 -25.27 -1.64
CA GLU A 68 11.55 -25.40 -0.33
C GLU A 68 10.79 -24.67 0.79
N LYS A 69 9.97 -23.68 0.46
CA LYS A 69 9.26 -22.88 1.46
C LYS A 69 7.92 -23.50 1.87
N ASP A 70 7.40 -23.08 3.01
CA ASP A 70 6.00 -23.27 3.33
C ASP A 70 5.11 -22.51 2.33
N SER A 71 4.11 -23.18 1.78
CA SER A 71 3.14 -22.64 0.82
C SER A 71 2.52 -21.29 1.24
N GLN A 72 2.26 -21.07 2.54
CA GLN A 72 1.59 -19.86 3.02
C GLN A 72 2.56 -18.77 3.54
N ALA A 73 3.85 -19.07 3.66
CA ALA A 73 4.80 -18.14 4.22
C ALA A 73 5.22 -17.05 3.23
N LEU A 74 5.32 -15.82 3.74
CA LEU A 74 6.11 -14.76 3.12
C LEU A 74 7.59 -15.16 3.18
N SER A 75 8.25 -15.29 2.04
CA SER A 75 9.67 -15.63 1.96
C SER A 75 10.42 -14.68 1.03
N VAL A 76 11.54 -14.16 1.52
CA VAL A 76 12.45 -13.28 0.77
C VAL A 76 13.86 -13.85 0.86
N ARG A 77 14.52 -14.04 -0.28
CA ARG A 77 15.94 -14.40 -0.39
C ARG A 77 16.69 -13.26 -1.07
N VAL A 78 17.87 -12.92 -0.56
CA VAL A 78 18.77 -11.93 -1.17
C VAL A 78 20.18 -12.52 -1.23
N PHE A 79 20.72 -12.70 -2.43
CA PHE A 79 22.00 -13.38 -2.61
C PHE A 79 22.69 -13.03 -3.92
N ASN A 80 24.00 -13.30 -3.99
CA ASN A 80 24.78 -13.28 -5.22
C ASN A 80 24.97 -14.73 -5.69
N PRO A 81 24.41 -15.15 -6.83
CA PRO A 81 24.57 -16.51 -7.33
C PRO A 81 26.03 -16.79 -7.71
N THR A 82 26.46 -18.02 -7.46
CA THR A 82 27.81 -18.51 -7.75
C THR A 82 27.71 -19.92 -8.31
N VAL A 83 28.51 -20.22 -9.33
CA VAL A 83 28.47 -21.53 -10.02
C VAL A 83 28.61 -22.69 -9.03
N SER A 84 29.50 -22.59 -8.06
CA SER A 84 29.77 -23.65 -7.07
C SER A 84 28.62 -23.95 -6.10
N LYS A 85 27.71 -23.00 -5.87
CA LYS A 85 26.61 -23.16 -4.90
C LYS A 85 25.25 -23.27 -5.55
N HIS A 86 25.07 -22.56 -6.66
CA HIS A 86 23.78 -22.37 -7.30
C HIS A 86 23.76 -22.94 -8.73
N GLY A 87 24.90 -23.33 -9.31
CA GLY A 87 24.99 -23.79 -10.69
C GLY A 87 25.01 -22.67 -11.74
N TRP A 88 24.85 -21.40 -11.33
CA TRP A 88 24.88 -20.23 -12.21
C TRP A 88 25.49 -19.02 -11.50
N GLN A 89 25.75 -17.95 -12.24
CA GLN A 89 26.29 -16.69 -11.70
C GLN A 89 25.60 -15.49 -12.31
N SER A 90 25.69 -14.34 -11.64
CA SER A 90 25.16 -13.07 -12.11
C SER A 90 26.10 -11.93 -11.72
N THR A 91 26.11 -10.88 -12.54
CA THR A 91 26.74 -9.61 -12.20
C THR A 91 25.88 -8.77 -11.26
N HIS A 92 24.66 -9.21 -10.95
CA HIS A 92 23.69 -8.54 -10.08
C HIS A 92 23.52 -9.28 -8.75
N THR A 93 22.94 -8.58 -7.77
CA THR A 93 22.35 -9.23 -6.60
C THR A 93 20.92 -9.64 -6.94
N ILE A 94 20.55 -10.85 -6.55
CA ILE A 94 19.25 -11.43 -6.80
C ILE A 94 18.38 -11.29 -5.56
N VAL A 95 17.15 -10.82 -5.76
CA VAL A 95 16.07 -10.84 -4.77
C VAL A 95 14.98 -11.76 -5.28
N GLU A 96 14.71 -12.84 -4.56
CA GLU A 96 13.57 -13.72 -4.83
C GLU A 96 12.53 -13.54 -3.73
N ILE A 97 11.27 -13.38 -4.14
CA ILE A 97 10.16 -13.19 -3.21
C ILE A 97 9.04 -14.13 -3.62
N VAL A 98 8.54 -14.91 -2.66
CA VAL A 98 7.38 -15.76 -2.84
C VAL A 98 6.44 -15.59 -1.66
N LEU A 99 5.20 -15.22 -1.92
CA LEU A 99 4.18 -14.93 -0.91
C LEU A 99 2.77 -15.07 -1.47
N PRO A 100 1.72 -15.18 -0.62
CA PRO A 100 0.34 -15.08 -1.07
C PRO A 100 0.07 -13.79 -1.85
N ASP A 101 -0.67 -13.89 -2.95
CA ASP A 101 -0.93 -12.74 -3.82
C ASP A 101 -1.80 -11.68 -3.12
N SER A 102 -1.46 -10.41 -3.33
CA SER A 102 -2.20 -9.29 -2.77
C SER A 102 -1.92 -7.99 -3.53
N PRO A 103 -2.78 -6.96 -3.39
CA PRO A 103 -2.53 -5.64 -3.97
C PRO A 103 -1.25 -4.98 -3.41
N PHE A 104 -0.73 -4.00 -4.14
CA PHE A 104 0.38 -3.13 -3.76
C PHE A 104 1.79 -3.77 -3.70
N LEU A 105 1.97 -5.00 -4.16
CA LEU A 105 3.27 -5.67 -4.05
C LEU A 105 4.33 -5.04 -4.96
N VAL A 106 4.05 -4.93 -6.26
CA VAL A 106 5.02 -4.49 -7.29
C VAL A 106 5.54 -3.08 -7.01
N ASP A 107 4.63 -2.13 -6.81
CA ASP A 107 4.91 -0.73 -6.52
C ASP A 107 5.64 -0.57 -5.17
N SER A 108 5.22 -1.27 -4.11
CA SER A 108 5.90 -1.16 -2.81
C SER A 108 7.31 -1.76 -2.82
N ILE A 109 7.54 -2.84 -3.58
CA ILE A 109 8.88 -3.39 -3.82
C ILE A 109 9.75 -2.38 -4.57
N LYS A 110 9.29 -1.85 -5.71
CA LYS A 110 10.04 -0.87 -6.51
C LYS A 110 10.40 0.38 -5.70
N MET A 111 9.45 0.88 -4.92
CA MET A 111 9.70 2.02 -4.01
C MET A 111 10.74 1.69 -2.95
N THR A 112 10.71 0.49 -2.38
CA THR A 112 11.68 0.08 -1.36
C THR A 112 13.09 0.02 -1.96
N LEU A 113 13.24 -0.57 -3.14
CA LEU A 113 14.52 -0.61 -3.87
C LEU A 113 15.03 0.80 -4.18
N SER A 114 14.18 1.65 -4.75
CA SER A 114 14.53 3.03 -5.10
C SER A 114 14.94 3.86 -3.87
N ARG A 115 14.22 3.71 -2.74
CA ARG A 115 14.57 4.38 -1.46
C ARG A 115 15.93 3.96 -0.91
N LEU A 116 16.36 2.73 -1.18
CA LEU A 116 17.67 2.22 -0.82
C LEU A 116 18.76 2.56 -1.87
N GLY A 117 18.42 3.32 -2.90
CA GLY A 117 19.34 3.69 -3.98
C GLY A 117 19.69 2.55 -4.93
N LEU A 118 18.86 1.49 -4.96
CA LEU A 118 19.07 0.33 -5.82
C LEU A 118 18.22 0.43 -7.09
N THR A 119 18.87 0.29 -8.24
CA THR A 119 18.24 0.17 -9.55
C THR A 119 17.72 -1.25 -9.72
N CYS A 120 16.51 -1.38 -10.24
CA CYS A 120 15.92 -2.66 -10.64
C CYS A 120 16.25 -2.90 -12.13
N HIS A 121 17.15 -3.83 -12.42
CA HIS A 121 17.61 -4.16 -13.78
C HIS A 121 16.70 -5.17 -14.48
N LEU A 122 16.02 -6.02 -13.71
CA LEU A 122 15.00 -6.94 -14.18
C LEU A 122 14.04 -7.24 -13.04
N MET A 123 12.76 -7.36 -13.35
CA MET A 123 11.75 -7.86 -12.44
C MET A 123 10.86 -8.85 -13.21
N LEU A 124 11.10 -10.13 -12.99
CA LEU A 124 10.17 -11.18 -13.39
C LEU A 124 9.13 -11.29 -12.30
N ASN A 125 7.87 -11.09 -12.62
CA ASN A 125 6.80 -11.24 -11.64
C ASN A 125 5.48 -11.70 -12.29
N GLY A 126 4.69 -12.43 -11.53
CA GLY A 126 3.39 -12.90 -11.99
C GLY A 126 2.56 -13.56 -10.89
N PRO A 127 1.28 -13.14 -10.69
CA PRO A 127 0.33 -13.90 -9.90
C PRO A 127 0.15 -15.30 -10.50
N THR A 128 0.56 -16.30 -9.73
CA THR A 128 0.67 -17.69 -10.12
C THR A 128 -0.19 -18.55 -9.22
N HIS A 129 -1.12 -19.30 -9.82
CA HIS A 129 -1.84 -20.36 -9.12
C HIS A 129 -0.91 -21.55 -8.90
N ILE A 130 -0.68 -21.95 -7.65
CA ILE A 130 0.17 -23.09 -7.31
C ILE A 130 -0.64 -24.08 -6.48
N ASP A 131 -0.74 -25.30 -6.99
CA ASP A 131 -1.40 -26.41 -6.33
C ASP A 131 -0.36 -27.32 -5.67
N TYR A 132 -0.53 -27.58 -4.38
CA TYR A 132 0.37 -28.40 -3.58
C TYR A 132 -0.33 -29.69 -3.16
N ASP A 133 0.42 -30.80 -3.14
CA ASP A 133 -0.05 -32.07 -2.59
C ASP A 133 -0.09 -32.04 -1.05
N LYS A 134 -0.56 -33.13 -0.45
CA LYS A 134 -0.67 -33.26 1.01
C LYS A 134 0.68 -33.31 1.73
N GLN A 135 1.75 -33.56 0.98
CA GLN A 135 3.14 -33.65 1.46
C GLN A 135 3.91 -32.33 1.22
N GLY A 136 3.28 -31.32 0.61
CA GLY A 136 3.89 -30.02 0.28
C GLY A 136 4.61 -29.97 -1.07
N GLY A 137 4.53 -31.02 -1.88
CA GLY A 137 5.07 -31.04 -3.24
C GLY A 137 4.18 -30.28 -4.22
N VAL A 138 4.76 -29.60 -5.21
CA VAL A 138 3.99 -28.85 -6.22
C VAL A 138 3.42 -29.82 -7.26
N GLN A 139 2.09 -29.84 -7.43
CA GLN A 139 1.41 -30.67 -8.44
C GLN A 139 1.12 -29.92 -9.74
N SER A 140 0.84 -28.62 -9.68
CA SER A 140 0.59 -27.81 -10.87
C SER A 140 0.98 -26.34 -10.67
N ILE A 141 1.37 -25.69 -11.77
CA ILE A 141 1.70 -24.27 -11.83
C ILE A 141 0.82 -23.61 -12.87
N HIS A 142 0.23 -22.46 -12.52
CA HIS A 142 -0.51 -21.56 -13.41
C HIS A 142 -1.65 -22.23 -14.23
N GLN A 143 -2.27 -23.29 -13.69
CA GLN A 143 -3.41 -23.99 -14.31
C GLN A 143 -4.76 -23.62 -13.67
N GLY A 144 -4.82 -22.50 -12.94
CA GLY A 144 -6.04 -22.04 -12.25
C GLY A 144 -6.45 -22.88 -11.04
N LYS A 145 -5.54 -23.69 -10.49
CA LYS A 145 -5.76 -24.54 -9.31
C LYS A 145 -4.84 -24.15 -8.15
N GLY A 146 -5.30 -24.40 -6.93
CA GLY A 146 -4.53 -24.12 -5.72
C GLY A 146 -4.56 -22.65 -5.29
N SER A 147 -3.59 -22.26 -4.47
CA SER A 147 -3.50 -20.90 -3.92
C SER A 147 -2.87 -19.94 -4.91
N LEU A 148 -3.37 -18.71 -4.99
CA LEU A 148 -2.75 -17.64 -5.77
C LEU A 148 -1.57 -17.04 -4.98
N GLN A 149 -0.37 -17.13 -5.55
CA GLN A 149 0.85 -16.58 -5.00
C GLN A 149 1.47 -15.58 -5.97
N SER A 150 2.09 -14.55 -5.43
CA SER A 150 2.90 -13.62 -6.20
C SER A 150 4.36 -14.08 -6.18
N LEU A 151 4.93 -14.27 -7.36
CA LEU A 151 6.32 -14.69 -7.53
C LEU A 151 7.14 -13.51 -8.01
N PHE A 152 8.35 -13.34 -7.48
CA PHE A 152 9.30 -12.34 -7.96
C PHE A 152 10.70 -12.93 -8.07
N HIS A 153 11.35 -12.65 -9.19
CA HIS A 153 12.81 -12.73 -9.34
C HIS A 153 13.29 -11.37 -9.83
N ILE A 154 14.12 -10.72 -9.03
CA ILE A 154 14.51 -9.33 -9.25
C ILE A 154 16.04 -9.24 -9.26
N GLU A 155 16.57 -8.58 -10.28
CA GLU A 155 17.99 -8.23 -10.35
C GLU A 155 18.19 -6.78 -9.94
N VAL A 156 19.06 -6.56 -8.95
CA VAL A 156 19.42 -5.22 -8.46
C VAL A 156 20.93 -4.98 -8.55
N ASP A 157 21.34 -3.74 -8.34
CA ASP A 157 22.76 -3.39 -8.23
C ASP A 157 23.50 -4.34 -7.27
N LYS A 158 24.72 -4.75 -7.67
CA LYS A 158 25.48 -5.75 -6.92
C LYS A 158 25.88 -5.24 -5.53
N LEU A 159 25.41 -5.92 -4.51
CA LEU A 159 25.81 -5.74 -3.12
C LEU A 159 27.06 -6.57 -2.81
N ASN A 160 28.05 -5.94 -2.17
CA ASN A 160 29.36 -6.56 -1.93
C ASN A 160 29.44 -7.31 -0.60
N THR A 161 28.57 -6.98 0.36
CA THR A 161 28.62 -7.58 1.70
C THR A 161 27.35 -8.36 2.05
N LYS A 162 27.50 -9.38 2.89
CA LYS A 162 26.36 -10.11 3.45
C LYS A 162 25.46 -9.22 4.32
N GLN A 163 26.03 -8.21 4.96
CA GLN A 163 25.30 -7.28 5.80
C GLN A 163 24.34 -6.43 4.97
N ASP A 164 24.77 -5.94 3.81
CA ASP A 164 23.91 -5.16 2.90
C ASP A 164 22.77 -6.02 2.35
N MET A 165 23.07 -7.25 1.95
CA MET A 165 22.05 -8.21 1.47
C MET A 165 21.03 -8.53 2.57
N LEU A 166 21.48 -8.74 3.82
CA LEU A 166 20.59 -8.98 4.95
C LEU A 166 19.76 -7.75 5.29
N ALA A 167 20.32 -6.54 5.19
CA ALA A 167 19.58 -5.29 5.40
C ALA A 167 18.48 -5.11 4.35
N LEU A 168 18.77 -5.37 3.08
CA LEU A 168 17.77 -5.35 2.00
C LEU A 168 16.68 -6.40 2.24
N GLN A 169 17.06 -7.63 2.60
CA GLN A 169 16.11 -8.69 2.93
C GLN A 169 15.17 -8.26 4.06
N ASN A 170 15.70 -7.73 5.15
CA ASN A 170 14.91 -7.29 6.30
C ASN A 170 13.97 -6.12 5.97
N GLU A 171 14.43 -5.14 5.17
CA GLU A 171 13.59 -4.03 4.73
C GLU A 171 12.42 -4.51 3.86
N LEU A 172 12.67 -5.45 2.93
CA LEU A 172 11.63 -6.04 2.09
C LEU A 172 10.64 -6.88 2.91
N VAL A 173 11.12 -7.74 3.81
CA VAL A 173 10.26 -8.53 4.72
C VAL A 173 9.38 -7.63 5.57
N GLY A 174 9.94 -6.56 6.15
CA GLY A 174 9.20 -5.61 6.97
C GLY A 174 8.11 -4.88 6.16
N MET A 175 8.44 -4.42 4.95
CA MET A 175 7.47 -3.77 4.07
C MET A 175 6.37 -4.74 3.60
N LEU A 176 6.70 -5.97 3.21
CA LEU A 176 5.70 -6.95 2.76
C LEU A 176 4.79 -7.41 3.91
N SER A 177 5.32 -7.47 5.13
CA SER A 177 4.52 -7.68 6.34
C SER A 177 3.52 -6.52 6.56
N ASP A 178 3.94 -5.27 6.34
CA ASP A 178 3.05 -4.11 6.41
C ASP A 178 1.92 -4.18 5.38
N VAL A 179 2.24 -4.54 4.12
CA VAL A 179 1.23 -4.78 3.07
C VAL A 179 0.22 -5.83 3.53
N THR A 180 0.72 -6.94 4.10
CA THR A 180 -0.13 -8.06 4.55
C THR A 180 -1.11 -7.61 5.64
N LEU A 181 -0.64 -6.84 6.63
CA LEU A 181 -1.50 -6.29 7.69
C LEU A 181 -2.58 -5.36 7.13
N VAL A 182 -2.21 -4.46 6.22
CA VAL A 182 -3.14 -3.52 5.59
C VAL A 182 -4.21 -4.23 4.77
N VAL A 183 -3.80 -5.18 3.93
CA VAL A 183 -4.74 -5.92 3.05
C VAL A 183 -5.66 -6.81 3.88
N ARG A 184 -5.14 -7.50 4.90
CA ARG A 184 -5.94 -8.34 5.81
C ARG A 184 -7.06 -7.55 6.47
N ASP A 185 -6.74 -6.36 6.97
CA ASP A 185 -7.66 -5.56 7.79
C ASP A 185 -8.39 -4.46 7.01
N TRP A 186 -8.24 -4.38 5.68
CA TRP A 186 -8.92 -3.41 4.84
C TRP A 186 -10.45 -3.40 5.08
N LYS A 187 -11.11 -4.56 4.94
CA LYS A 187 -12.55 -4.69 5.17
C LYS A 187 -12.92 -4.38 6.63
N PRO A 188 -12.24 -4.94 7.65
CA PRO A 188 -12.44 -4.52 9.04
C PRO A 188 -12.35 -3.01 9.28
N MET A 189 -11.38 -2.31 8.68
CA MET A 189 -11.24 -0.86 8.82
C MET A 189 -12.41 -0.09 8.17
N VAL A 190 -12.89 -0.52 7.01
CA VAL A 190 -14.09 0.06 6.36
C VAL A 190 -15.32 -0.16 7.24
N SER A 191 -15.52 -1.38 7.76
CA SER A 191 -16.62 -1.68 8.69
C SER A 191 -16.54 -0.82 9.96
N GLN A 192 -15.34 -0.63 10.49
CA GLN A 192 -15.13 0.21 11.66
C GLN A 192 -15.50 1.68 11.39
N LEU A 193 -15.16 2.21 10.21
CA LEU A 193 -15.58 3.56 9.83
C LEU A 193 -17.11 3.69 9.78
N GLN A 194 -17.81 2.69 9.25
CA GLN A 194 -19.28 2.67 9.25
C GLN A 194 -19.86 2.62 10.67
N LEU A 195 -19.25 1.84 11.57
CA LEU A 195 -19.65 1.82 12.98
C LEU A 195 -19.49 3.20 13.63
N VAL A 196 -18.37 3.88 13.37
CA VAL A 196 -18.12 5.24 13.87
C VAL A 196 -19.16 6.22 13.30
N ILE A 197 -19.47 6.17 12.01
CA ILE A 197 -20.51 7.00 11.39
C ILE A 197 -21.86 6.79 12.09
N ASN A 198 -22.27 5.54 12.30
CA ASN A 198 -23.53 5.21 12.97
C ASN A 198 -23.57 5.72 14.42
N GLN A 199 -22.46 5.61 15.16
CA GLN A 199 -22.35 6.15 16.52
C GLN A 199 -22.52 7.68 16.54
N LEU A 200 -21.88 8.39 15.60
CA LEU A 200 -22.03 9.84 15.47
C LEU A 200 -23.47 10.26 15.18
N GLU A 201 -24.20 9.49 14.37
CA GLU A 201 -25.61 9.74 14.07
C GLU A 201 -26.51 9.56 15.29
N GLN A 202 -26.28 8.49 16.06
CA GLN A 202 -27.00 8.23 17.31
C GLN A 202 -26.71 9.28 18.39
N GLN A 203 -25.50 9.84 18.39
CA GLN A 203 -25.04 10.82 19.38
C GLN A 203 -25.19 12.28 18.95
N LYS A 204 -25.83 12.56 17.81
CA LYS A 204 -25.97 13.92 17.23
C LYS A 204 -26.32 15.01 18.25
N LYS A 205 -27.24 14.73 19.17
CA LYS A 205 -27.71 15.69 20.19
C LYS A 205 -26.63 16.15 21.18
N PHE A 206 -25.55 15.39 21.31
CA PHE A 206 -24.44 15.68 22.22
C PHE A 206 -23.24 16.31 21.51
N ILE A 207 -23.24 16.40 20.18
CA ILE A 207 -22.11 16.91 19.42
C ILE A 207 -22.32 18.43 19.23
N PRO A 208 -21.48 19.29 19.86
CA PRO A 208 -21.67 20.74 19.83
C PRO A 208 -21.11 21.36 18.53
N VAL A 209 -21.54 20.83 17.39
CA VAL A 209 -21.15 21.27 16.03
C VAL A 209 -22.40 21.73 15.29
N GLU A 210 -22.26 22.80 14.51
CA GLU A 210 -23.34 23.29 13.65
C GLU A 210 -23.83 22.20 12.68
N SER A 211 -25.14 22.14 12.44
CA SER A 211 -25.76 21.06 11.64
C SER A 211 -25.19 20.92 10.23
N ALA A 212 -24.83 22.03 9.56
CA ALA A 212 -24.22 21.99 8.22
C ALA A 212 -22.83 21.32 8.26
N HIS A 213 -21.94 21.80 9.14
CA HIS A 213 -20.60 21.23 9.35
C HIS A 213 -20.62 19.76 9.80
N TYR A 214 -21.59 19.40 10.64
CA TYR A 214 -21.83 18.01 11.05
C TYR A 214 -22.20 17.14 9.85
N GLN A 215 -23.17 17.57 9.04
CA GLN A 215 -23.61 16.81 7.87
C GLN A 215 -22.48 16.66 6.84
N GLU A 216 -21.69 17.71 6.62
CA GLU A 216 -20.56 17.65 5.69
C GLU A 216 -19.46 16.71 6.18
N THR A 217 -19.20 16.67 7.49
CA THR A 217 -18.30 15.68 8.08
C THR A 217 -18.78 14.25 7.80
N LEU A 218 -20.07 13.96 8.01
CA LEU A 218 -20.61 12.63 7.70
C LEU A 218 -20.52 12.29 6.21
N ASN A 219 -20.78 13.26 5.33
CA ASN A 219 -20.63 13.08 3.88
C ASN A 219 -19.17 12.73 3.53
N PHE A 220 -18.20 13.42 4.13
CA PHE A 220 -16.79 13.13 3.95
C PHE A 220 -16.40 11.74 4.43
N LEU A 221 -16.84 11.34 5.63
CA LEU A 221 -16.54 10.01 6.17
C LEU A 221 -17.14 8.89 5.30
N ARG A 222 -18.36 9.07 4.79
CA ARG A 222 -18.97 8.13 3.84
C ARG A 222 -18.18 8.07 2.53
N TRP A 223 -17.79 9.24 2.01
CA TRP A 223 -16.98 9.34 0.80
C TRP A 223 -15.63 8.63 0.97
N LEU A 224 -14.94 8.75 2.12
CA LEU A 224 -13.72 7.99 2.41
C LEU A 224 -13.94 6.48 2.30
N GLY A 225 -15.05 5.98 2.88
CA GLY A 225 -15.41 4.57 2.87
C GLY A 225 -15.81 4.03 1.49
N ASP A 226 -16.16 4.91 0.55
CA ASP A 226 -16.53 4.56 -0.83
C ASP A 226 -15.33 4.60 -1.77
N HIS A 227 -14.31 3.79 -1.47
CA HIS A 227 -13.12 3.59 -2.32
C HIS A 227 -12.27 4.85 -2.60
N ASN A 228 -12.50 5.96 -1.89
CA ASN A 228 -11.71 7.19 -2.03
C ASN A 228 -10.48 7.23 -1.11
N PHE A 229 -10.35 6.26 -0.21
CA PHE A 229 -9.25 6.20 0.75
C PHE A 229 -8.72 4.78 0.93
N THR A 230 -7.41 4.58 0.80
CA THR A 230 -6.70 3.37 1.18
C THR A 230 -6.35 3.43 2.68
N PHE A 231 -7.26 2.93 3.53
CA PHE A 231 -7.05 2.66 4.95
C PHE A 231 -5.85 1.75 5.17
N MET A 232 -4.91 2.21 6.00
CA MET A 232 -3.70 1.49 6.40
C MET A 232 -3.68 1.18 7.90
N GLY A 233 -4.37 1.94 8.73
CA GLY A 233 -4.47 1.62 10.15
C GLY A 233 -5.65 2.28 10.83
N TYR A 234 -6.18 1.60 11.86
CA TYR A 234 -7.20 2.13 12.74
C TYR A 234 -6.88 1.84 14.21
N LYS A 235 -7.07 2.84 15.07
CA LYS A 235 -7.00 2.66 16.52
C LYS A 235 -7.86 3.69 17.25
N GLU A 236 -8.53 3.24 18.29
CA GLU A 236 -9.27 4.10 19.20
C GLU A 236 -8.39 4.57 20.37
N PHE A 237 -8.58 5.83 20.75
CA PHE A 237 -7.88 6.48 21.86
C PHE A 237 -8.88 7.18 22.80
N ASP A 238 -8.57 7.14 24.09
CA ASP A 238 -9.23 7.91 25.13
C ASP A 238 -8.39 9.12 25.53
N LEU A 239 -9.07 10.23 25.80
CA LEU A 239 -8.44 11.46 26.28
C LEU A 239 -8.47 11.48 27.80
N VAL A 240 -7.29 11.42 28.43
CA VAL A 240 -7.12 11.29 29.88
C VAL A 240 -6.34 12.49 30.43
N ASN A 241 -6.80 13.07 31.53
CA ASN A 241 -6.04 14.10 32.25
C ASN A 241 -5.12 13.43 33.29
N VAL A 242 -3.81 13.65 33.17
CA VAL A 242 -2.77 13.08 34.04
C VAL A 242 -1.84 14.21 34.49
N GLU A 243 -1.71 14.42 35.80
CA GLU A 243 -0.74 15.38 36.38
C GLU A 243 -0.82 16.82 35.80
N GLY A 244 -2.02 17.26 35.40
CA GLY A 244 -2.24 18.58 34.81
C GLY A 244 -1.95 18.68 33.30
N ASP A 245 -1.52 17.59 32.66
CA ASP A 245 -1.46 17.45 31.21
C ASP A 245 -2.64 16.59 30.71
N THR A 246 -2.91 16.65 29.40
CA THR A 246 -3.91 15.83 28.74
C THR A 246 -3.21 14.87 27.78
N GLU A 247 -3.52 13.59 27.85
CA GLU A 247 -2.89 12.52 27.07
C GLU A 247 -3.89 11.73 26.25
N LEU A 248 -3.47 11.26 25.08
CA LEU A 248 -4.20 10.26 24.29
C LEU A 248 -3.68 8.86 24.63
N HIS A 249 -4.52 8.05 25.25
CA HIS A 249 -4.22 6.67 25.62
C HIS A 249 -4.91 5.72 24.66
N PRO A 250 -4.21 4.76 24.04
CA PRO A 250 -4.87 3.76 23.22
C PRO A 250 -5.80 2.90 24.10
N THR A 251 -7.00 2.60 23.61
CA THR A 251 -7.93 1.69 24.30
C THR A 251 -7.37 0.27 24.39
N GLN A 252 -8.05 -0.65 25.11
CA GLN A 252 -7.57 -2.03 25.28
C GLN A 252 -7.68 -2.88 24.01
N GLU A 253 -8.64 -2.58 23.14
CA GLU A 253 -8.89 -3.33 21.91
C GLU A 253 -7.68 -3.28 20.98
N VAL A 254 -7.39 -4.36 20.27
CA VAL A 254 -6.28 -4.37 19.32
C VAL A 254 -6.62 -3.45 18.15
N GLY A 255 -5.64 -2.67 17.68
CA GLY A 255 -5.80 -1.86 16.47
C GLY A 255 -5.90 -2.72 15.20
N LEU A 256 -6.26 -2.09 14.09
CA LEU A 256 -6.35 -2.74 12.78
C LEU A 256 -5.25 -2.25 11.84
N GLY A 257 -4.90 -3.06 10.85
CA GLY A 257 -3.88 -2.78 9.86
C GLY A 257 -2.52 -2.59 10.52
N LEU A 258 -1.82 -1.51 10.18
CA LEU A 258 -0.53 -1.17 10.79
C LEU A 258 -0.64 -1.01 12.32
N PHE A 259 -1.78 -0.58 12.85
CA PHE A 259 -1.97 -0.40 14.29
C PHE A 259 -2.32 -1.70 15.04
N SER A 260 -2.40 -2.85 14.35
CA SER A 260 -2.44 -4.15 15.04
C SER A 260 -1.09 -4.50 15.70
N GLU A 261 0.01 -3.91 15.24
CA GLU A 261 1.30 -4.02 15.90
C GLU A 261 1.40 -3.06 17.09
N ILE A 262 1.41 -3.60 18.32
CA ILE A 262 1.42 -2.82 19.57
C ILE A 262 2.57 -1.79 19.62
N LYS A 263 3.75 -2.13 19.08
CA LYS A 263 4.91 -1.21 19.01
C LYS A 263 4.65 0.08 18.21
N ARG A 264 3.63 0.11 17.34
CA ARG A 264 3.24 1.29 16.55
C ARG A 264 2.21 2.17 17.25
N VAL A 265 1.63 1.69 18.34
CA VAL A 265 0.60 2.38 19.10
C VAL A 265 1.19 2.79 20.45
N ARG A 266 1.25 4.11 20.69
CA ARG A 266 1.82 4.65 21.93
C ARG A 266 0.91 5.71 22.53
N LYS A 267 1.03 5.88 23.85
CA LYS A 267 0.49 7.05 24.55
C LYS A 267 1.18 8.30 24.04
N VAL A 268 0.42 9.37 23.87
CA VAL A 268 0.96 10.66 23.39
C VAL A 268 0.45 11.77 24.28
N LYS A 269 1.39 12.55 24.84
CA LYS A 269 1.06 13.77 25.59
C LYS A 269 0.69 14.87 24.62
N LEU A 270 -0.43 15.56 24.84
CA LEU A 270 -0.79 16.71 24.00
C LEU A 270 0.29 17.79 24.05
N ALA A 271 1.01 17.95 25.18
CA ALA A 271 2.15 18.85 25.28
C ALA A 271 3.29 18.59 24.26
N GLN A 272 3.35 17.39 23.66
CA GLN A 272 4.32 17.07 22.61
C GLN A 272 3.89 17.57 21.23
N PHE A 273 2.65 18.03 21.09
CA PHE A 273 2.16 18.64 19.86
C PHE A 273 2.45 20.14 19.83
N SER A 274 2.49 20.72 18.63
CA SER A 274 2.57 22.16 18.45
C SER A 274 1.37 22.87 19.10
N ASP A 275 1.54 24.14 19.46
CA ASP A 275 0.46 24.94 20.06
C ASP A 275 -0.82 24.94 19.22
N ALA A 276 -0.66 25.03 17.90
CA ALA A 276 -1.77 24.93 16.96
C ALA A 276 -2.50 23.58 17.05
N ALA A 277 -1.77 22.46 17.06
CA ALA A 277 -2.35 21.13 17.19
C ALA A 277 -3.00 20.90 18.57
N ARG A 278 -2.44 21.45 19.65
CA ARG A 278 -3.05 21.42 20.99
C ARG A 278 -4.36 22.18 21.03
N LEU A 279 -4.41 23.35 20.39
CA LEU A 279 -5.63 24.15 20.31
C LEU A 279 -6.69 23.45 19.47
N GLU A 280 -6.33 22.90 18.30
CA GLU A 280 -7.24 22.14 17.44
C GLU A 280 -7.81 20.90 18.13
N ALA A 281 -7.00 20.19 18.93
CA ALA A 281 -7.47 19.05 19.71
C ALA A 281 -8.58 19.44 20.71
N LYS A 282 -8.53 20.65 21.27
CA LYS A 282 -9.51 21.16 22.26
C LYS A 282 -10.73 21.84 21.64
N LYS A 283 -10.66 22.30 20.39
CA LYS A 283 -11.81 22.92 19.70
C LYS A 283 -12.95 21.90 19.51
N PRO A 284 -14.23 22.32 19.55
CA PRO A 284 -15.36 21.40 19.40
C PRO A 284 -15.59 20.92 17.96
N PHE A 285 -14.61 20.95 17.05
CA PHE A 285 -14.74 20.37 15.72
C PHE A 285 -14.77 18.85 15.79
N LEU A 286 -15.63 18.22 14.98
CA LEU A 286 -15.80 16.77 14.95
C LEU A 286 -14.63 16.02 14.28
N LEU A 287 -13.96 16.67 13.31
CA LEU A 287 -12.98 16.05 12.44
C LEU A 287 -11.62 16.76 12.54
N ILE A 288 -10.54 15.97 12.56
CA ILE A 288 -9.15 16.41 12.43
C ILE A 288 -8.58 15.76 11.17
N ILE A 289 -8.08 16.56 10.24
CA ILE A 289 -7.36 16.08 9.04
C ILE A 289 -5.97 16.72 9.06
N THR A 290 -4.92 15.90 8.99
CA THR A 290 -3.54 16.37 8.87
C THR A 290 -2.66 15.33 8.18
N LYS A 291 -1.44 15.69 7.78
CA LYS A 291 -0.45 14.70 7.34
C LYS A 291 0.27 14.07 8.54
N GLY A 292 0.52 12.78 8.43
CA GLY A 292 1.49 12.07 9.24
C GLY A 292 2.90 12.59 8.99
N ASN A 293 3.81 12.25 9.89
CA ASN A 293 5.22 12.67 9.84
C ASN A 293 6.13 11.65 9.13
N LYS A 294 5.56 10.60 8.52
CA LYS A 294 6.29 9.56 7.80
C LYS A 294 5.61 9.31 6.46
N GLN A 295 6.43 9.09 5.43
CA GLN A 295 5.94 8.63 4.14
C GLN A 295 5.52 7.16 4.24
N SER A 296 4.48 6.82 3.47
CA SER A 296 4.03 5.45 3.32
C SER A 296 5.11 4.60 2.64
N ARG A 297 5.26 3.37 3.15
CA ARG A 297 6.05 2.31 2.51
C ARG A 297 5.23 1.47 1.53
N ILE A 298 3.92 1.69 1.49
CA ILE A 298 2.94 0.95 0.70
C ILE A 298 2.40 1.88 -0.39
N HIS A 299 2.28 1.33 -1.60
CA HIS A 299 1.61 1.91 -2.77
C HIS A 299 2.29 3.13 -3.43
N ARG A 300 2.60 4.19 -2.67
CA ARG A 300 3.30 5.38 -3.17
C ARG A 300 4.03 6.13 -2.04
N PRO A 301 5.15 6.84 -2.32
CA PRO A 301 5.94 7.53 -1.31
C PRO A 301 5.31 8.88 -0.90
N ALA A 302 4.05 8.85 -0.48
CA ALA A 302 3.31 10.01 0.00
C ALA A 302 3.22 10.00 1.54
N TYR A 303 3.19 11.17 2.17
CA TYR A 303 2.87 11.27 3.59
C TYR A 303 1.45 10.76 3.83
N THR A 304 1.29 9.88 4.81
CA THR A 304 -0.03 9.33 5.14
C THR A 304 -0.93 10.41 5.67
N ASP A 305 -2.21 10.32 5.37
CA ASP A 305 -3.24 11.15 5.97
C ASP A 305 -3.61 10.59 7.34
N TYR A 306 -3.86 11.51 8.26
CA TYR A 306 -4.40 11.27 9.59
C TYR A 306 -5.83 11.80 9.59
N ILE A 307 -6.79 10.91 9.83
CA ILE A 307 -8.20 11.25 10.00
C ILE A 307 -8.60 10.92 11.44
N GLY A 308 -8.68 11.94 12.28
CA GLY A 308 -9.13 11.84 13.67
C GLY A 308 -10.59 12.24 13.79
N ILE A 309 -11.43 11.36 14.32
CA ILE A 309 -12.86 11.61 14.54
C ILE A 309 -13.08 11.68 16.05
N LYS A 310 -13.49 12.84 16.57
CA LYS A 310 -13.58 13.05 18.02
C LYS A 310 -14.75 12.28 18.63
N LYS A 311 -14.52 11.72 19.81
CA LYS A 311 -15.53 11.11 20.68
C LYS A 311 -16.04 12.16 21.66
N PHE A 312 -17.35 12.17 21.93
CA PHE A 312 -17.99 13.11 22.84
C PHE A 312 -18.73 12.40 23.97
N ASP A 313 -18.71 12.97 25.17
CA ASP A 313 -19.60 12.57 26.26
C ASP A 313 -21.00 13.17 26.11
N GLN A 314 -21.90 12.85 27.04
CA GLN A 314 -23.27 13.38 27.06
C GLN A 314 -23.35 14.90 27.32
N ASN A 315 -22.25 15.54 27.72
CA ASN A 315 -22.16 16.98 27.92
C ASN A 315 -21.48 17.69 26.73
N GLY A 316 -21.18 16.96 25.65
CA GLY A 316 -20.48 17.48 24.48
C GLY A 316 -19.00 17.79 24.71
N ARG A 317 -18.38 17.19 25.72
CA ARG A 317 -16.93 17.28 25.95
C ARG A 317 -16.21 16.19 25.17
N VAL A 318 -15.04 16.54 24.62
CA VAL A 318 -14.19 15.58 23.91
C VAL A 318 -13.60 14.60 24.92
N ILE A 319 -13.79 13.30 24.69
CA ILE A 319 -13.31 12.21 25.54
C ILE A 319 -12.32 11.27 24.85
N GLY A 320 -11.98 11.53 23.59
CA GLY A 320 -11.08 10.67 22.82
C GLY A 320 -11.24 10.87 21.32
N GLU A 321 -10.72 9.91 20.56
CA GLU A 321 -10.86 9.89 19.11
C GLU A 321 -10.81 8.46 18.51
N HIS A 322 -11.44 8.32 17.36
CA HIS A 322 -11.17 7.25 16.40
C HIS A 322 -10.13 7.75 15.39
N ARG A 323 -8.99 7.08 15.33
CA ARG A 323 -7.89 7.46 14.44
C ARG A 323 -7.77 6.49 13.29
N PHE A 324 -7.97 7.00 12.08
CA PHE A 324 -7.66 6.31 10.84
C PHE A 324 -6.41 6.91 10.21
N THR A 325 -5.59 6.07 9.58
CA THR A 325 -4.47 6.53 8.74
C THR A 325 -4.47 5.80 7.41
N GLY A 326 -4.00 6.46 6.36
CA GLY A 326 -3.99 5.91 5.02
C GLY A 326 -3.60 6.91 3.96
N LEU A 327 -4.03 6.69 2.73
CA LEU A 327 -3.79 7.58 1.60
C LEU A 327 -5.08 7.76 0.79
N TYR A 328 -5.35 8.95 0.25
CA TYR A 328 -6.36 9.08 -0.79
C TYR A 328 -6.01 8.22 -2.02
N THR A 329 -7.01 7.64 -2.67
CA THR A 329 -6.79 6.82 -3.86
C THR A 329 -6.45 7.69 -5.08
N SER A 330 -5.88 7.08 -6.13
CA SER A 330 -5.58 7.80 -7.38
C SER A 330 -6.83 8.41 -8.02
N ALA A 331 -8.00 7.78 -7.83
CA ALA A 331 -9.28 8.27 -8.35
C ALA A 331 -9.65 9.67 -7.83
N VAL A 332 -9.28 9.99 -6.59
CA VAL A 332 -9.58 11.29 -5.95
C VAL A 332 -8.97 12.46 -6.73
N TYR A 333 -7.78 12.28 -7.30
CA TYR A 333 -7.09 13.35 -8.03
C TYR A 333 -7.72 13.67 -9.39
N ASN A 334 -8.57 12.78 -9.89
CA ASN A 334 -9.28 12.95 -11.16
C ASN A 334 -10.77 13.27 -10.95
N GLN A 335 -11.23 13.36 -9.70
CA GLN A 335 -12.58 13.81 -9.39
C GLN A 335 -12.69 15.34 -9.47
N THR A 336 -13.88 15.79 -9.81
CA THR A 336 -14.27 17.19 -9.74
C THR A 336 -14.25 17.67 -8.30
N VAL A 337 -13.80 18.90 -8.06
CA VAL A 337 -13.75 19.46 -6.70
C VAL A 337 -15.14 19.57 -6.07
N GLU A 338 -16.19 19.65 -6.89
CA GLU A 338 -17.59 19.65 -6.44
C GLU A 338 -18.06 18.30 -5.85
N SER A 339 -17.45 17.18 -6.25
CA SER A 339 -17.86 15.86 -5.76
C SER A 339 -17.17 15.47 -4.46
N ILE A 340 -16.13 16.18 -4.04
CA ILE A 340 -15.34 15.85 -2.85
C ILE A 340 -15.87 16.67 -1.66
N PRO A 341 -16.46 16.04 -0.63
CA PRO A 341 -16.90 16.75 0.56
C PRO A 341 -15.76 17.51 1.24
N LEU A 342 -16.08 18.57 1.98
CA LEU A 342 -15.15 19.57 2.53
C LEU A 342 -14.48 20.45 1.45
N ILE A 343 -13.96 19.86 0.37
CA ILE A 343 -13.37 20.60 -0.75
C ILE A 343 -14.45 21.41 -1.47
N ARG A 344 -15.59 20.79 -1.81
CA ARG A 344 -16.67 21.47 -2.53
C ARG A 344 -17.18 22.71 -1.81
N GLU A 345 -17.33 22.63 -0.49
CA GLU A 345 -17.78 23.78 0.31
C GLU A 345 -16.69 24.86 0.37
N LYS A 346 -15.42 24.45 0.52
CA LYS A 346 -14.28 25.36 0.52
C LYS A 346 -14.18 26.13 -0.79
N VAL A 347 -14.29 25.42 -1.92
CA VAL A 347 -14.30 26.02 -3.26
C VAL A 347 -15.47 26.99 -3.41
N GLN A 348 -16.68 26.61 -2.97
CA GLN A 348 -17.84 27.51 -2.99
C GLN A 348 -17.60 28.77 -2.15
N ARG A 349 -17.03 28.66 -0.95
CA ARG A 349 -16.71 29.80 -0.09
C ARG A 349 -15.66 30.73 -0.73
N ILE A 350 -14.61 30.18 -1.34
CA ILE A 350 -13.59 30.96 -2.07
C ILE A 350 -14.22 31.71 -3.25
N LEU A 351 -15.07 31.04 -4.04
CA LEU A 351 -15.75 31.65 -5.17
C LEU A 351 -16.69 32.77 -4.73
N LEU A 352 -17.44 32.59 -3.64
CA LEU A 352 -18.30 33.63 -3.08
C LEU A 352 -17.48 34.81 -2.54
N ALA A 353 -16.38 34.55 -1.84
CA ALA A 353 -15.49 35.57 -1.29
C ALA A 353 -14.77 36.39 -2.38
N SER A 354 -14.57 35.82 -3.57
CA SER A 354 -13.93 36.52 -4.69
C SER A 354 -14.72 37.73 -5.20
N GLY A 355 -16.04 37.77 -4.96
CA GLY A 355 -16.93 38.82 -5.47
C GLY A 355 -17.19 38.76 -6.98
N TYR A 356 -16.63 37.78 -7.71
CA TYR A 356 -16.92 37.61 -9.13
C TYR A 356 -18.37 37.17 -9.35
N ARG A 357 -19.05 37.79 -10.33
CA ARG A 357 -20.41 37.40 -10.72
C ARG A 357 -20.41 35.95 -11.21
N VAL A 358 -21.29 35.12 -10.66
CA VAL A 358 -21.48 33.72 -11.08
C VAL A 358 -21.70 33.64 -12.60
N GLY A 359 -20.95 32.76 -13.26
CA GLY A 359 -21.01 32.56 -14.71
C GLY A 359 -20.20 33.56 -15.54
N SER A 360 -19.62 34.60 -14.94
CA SER A 360 -18.68 35.50 -15.62
C SER A 360 -17.40 34.77 -16.04
N TYR A 361 -16.63 35.37 -16.95
CA TYR A 361 -15.32 34.84 -17.36
C TYR A 361 -14.39 34.67 -16.17
N ALA A 362 -14.28 35.68 -15.29
CA ALA A 362 -13.42 35.62 -14.11
C ALA A 362 -13.84 34.54 -13.11
N TYR A 363 -15.15 34.35 -12.91
CA TYR A 363 -15.67 33.26 -12.08
C TYR A 363 -15.28 31.88 -12.65
N LYS A 364 -15.48 31.68 -13.95
CA LYS A 364 -15.12 30.42 -14.64
C LYS A 364 -13.60 30.17 -14.62
N ALA A 365 -12.80 31.23 -14.77
CA ALA A 365 -11.36 31.14 -14.70
C ALA A 365 -10.89 30.72 -13.30
N LEU A 366 -11.40 31.35 -12.24
CA LEU A 366 -11.07 30.99 -10.86
C LEU A 366 -11.53 29.56 -10.52
N HIS A 367 -12.75 29.20 -10.92
CA HIS A 367 -13.26 27.84 -10.75
C HIS A 367 -12.36 26.80 -11.43
N ASN A 368 -11.95 27.04 -12.68
CA ASN A 368 -11.02 26.15 -13.38
C ASN A 368 -9.63 26.08 -12.73
N ILE A 369 -9.14 27.17 -12.13
CA ILE A 369 -7.90 27.14 -11.34
C ILE A 369 -8.06 26.22 -10.13
N LEU A 370 -9.15 26.35 -9.37
CA LEU A 370 -9.43 25.51 -8.20
C LEU A 370 -9.63 24.04 -8.60
N GLU A 371 -10.30 23.78 -9.73
CA GLU A 371 -10.50 22.43 -10.29
C GLU A 371 -9.19 21.71 -10.63
N ASN A 372 -8.14 22.45 -10.99
CA ASN A 372 -6.81 21.91 -11.29
C ASN A 372 -5.82 22.03 -10.12
N TYR A 373 -6.25 22.62 -9.00
CA TYR A 373 -5.39 22.77 -7.83
C TYR A 373 -5.13 21.41 -7.15
N PRO A 374 -3.96 21.20 -6.52
CA PRO A 374 -3.70 19.95 -5.81
C PRO A 374 -4.74 19.68 -4.71
N ARG A 375 -5.37 18.50 -4.75
CA ARG A 375 -6.45 18.12 -3.81
C ARG A 375 -5.97 18.10 -2.36
N ASP A 376 -4.75 17.61 -2.14
CA ASP A 376 -4.11 17.59 -0.83
C ASP A 376 -3.97 19.01 -0.23
N GLU A 377 -3.62 19.99 -1.06
CA GLU A 377 -3.53 21.39 -0.66
C GLU A 377 -4.92 21.98 -0.42
N LEU A 378 -5.91 21.68 -1.27
CA LEU A 378 -7.29 22.12 -1.02
C LEU A 378 -7.85 21.56 0.30
N LEU A 379 -7.48 20.35 0.70
CA LEU A 379 -7.91 19.78 1.98
C LEU A 379 -7.26 20.51 3.17
N GLN A 380 -5.99 20.89 3.06
CA GLN A 380 -5.21 21.44 4.18
C GLN A 380 -5.20 22.97 4.28
N ALA A 381 -5.31 23.66 3.15
CA ALA A 381 -5.18 25.11 3.10
C ALA A 381 -6.32 25.79 3.87
N ASN A 382 -5.99 26.93 4.46
CA ASN A 382 -7.01 27.86 4.94
C ASN A 382 -7.58 28.63 3.75
N GLU A 383 -8.80 29.16 3.90
CA GLU A 383 -9.54 29.85 2.84
C GLU A 383 -9.07 31.29 2.57
N LYS A 384 -8.13 31.81 3.37
CA LYS A 384 -7.65 33.20 3.33
C LYS A 384 -6.28 33.34 2.70
#